data_AF-A0A6L9YUF1-F1
#
_entry.id   AF-A0A6L9YUF1-F1
#
_cell.length_a   1.000
_cell.length_b   1.000
_cell.length_c   1.000
_cell.angle_alpha   90.00
_cell.angle_beta   90.00
_cell.angle_gamma   90.00
#
_symmetry.space_group_name_H-M   'P 1'
#
loop_
_entity.id
_entity.type
_entity.pdbx_description
1 polymer ?
#
loop_
_entity_poly.entity_id
_entity_poly.type
_entity_poly.pdbx_seq_one_letter_code
_entity_poly.pdbx_strand_id
1 'polypeptide(L)'
;MSKKLPRGFAKVQSLYLWKIGAVETVRHLAVIVGRTERTIHRWLEIYRHSGIEELLKEKPKTGRPKKLKIEQVAFITTRIKRPGWI
;
A
#
# COMPACT_ATOMS: atom_id res chain seq x y z
N MET A 1 -14.06 -15.96 -3.14
CA MET A 1 -13.32 -14.75 -2.70
C MET A 1 -12.24 -14.47 -3.75
N SER A 2 -12.34 -13.40 -4.55
CA SER A 2 -11.37 -13.12 -5.62
C SER A 2 -9.99 -12.76 -5.02
N LYS A 3 -8.92 -13.40 -5.50
CA LYS A 3 -7.54 -13.15 -5.05
C LYS A 3 -7.16 -11.70 -5.36
N LYS A 4 -6.87 -10.92 -4.32
CA LYS A 4 -6.38 -9.53 -4.49
C LYS A 4 -4.94 -9.56 -4.95
N LEU A 5 -4.65 -8.86 -6.04
CA LEU A 5 -3.29 -8.69 -6.54
C LEU A 5 -2.40 -7.92 -5.54
N PRO A 6 -1.08 -8.13 -5.54
CA PRO A 6 -0.14 -7.29 -4.79
C PRO A 6 -0.32 -5.81 -5.14
N ARG A 7 -0.12 -4.91 -4.16
CA ARG A 7 -0.48 -3.50 -4.32
C ARG A 7 0.31 -2.79 -5.43
N GLY A 8 1.61 -3.06 -5.55
CA GLY A 8 2.44 -2.53 -6.64
C GLY A 8 1.96 -3.00 -8.00
N PHE A 9 1.79 -4.31 -8.17
CA PHE A 9 1.28 -4.91 -9.40
C PHE A 9 -0.09 -4.35 -9.80
N ALA A 10 -1.03 -4.23 -8.84
CA ALA A 10 -2.36 -3.68 -9.08
C ALA A 10 -2.32 -2.23 -9.60
N LYS A 11 -1.39 -1.40 -9.11
CA LYS A 11 -1.20 -0.02 -9.60
C LYS A 11 -0.74 -0.01 -11.05
N VAL A 12 0.29 -0.80 -11.38
CA VAL A 12 0.83 -0.89 -12.74
C VAL A 12 -0.22 -1.44 -13.71
N GLN A 13 -0.91 -2.52 -13.34
CA GLN A 13 -1.96 -3.09 -14.17
C GLN A 13 -3.12 -2.11 -14.38
N SER A 14 -3.48 -1.33 -13.36
CA SER A 14 -4.52 -0.29 -13.50
C SER A 14 -4.15 0.73 -14.57
N LEU A 15 -2.90 1.20 -14.55
CA LEU A 15 -2.40 2.16 -15.55
C LEU A 15 -2.31 1.54 -16.95
N TYR A 16 -1.82 0.31 -17.05
CA TYR A 16 -1.67 -0.39 -18.32
C TYR A 16 -3.03 -0.53 -19.02
N LEU A 17 -4.02 -1.10 -18.32
CA LEU A 17 -5.38 -1.30 -18.87
C LEU A 17 -6.05 0.03 -19.25
N TRP A 18 -5.87 1.07 -18.44
CA TRP A 18 -6.38 2.40 -18.73
C TRP A 18 -5.72 3.02 -19.97
N LYS A 19 -4.39 2.94 -20.08
CA LYS A 19 -3.64 3.53 -21.20
C LYS A 19 -3.91 2.88 -22.54
N ILE A 20 -4.09 1.57 -22.57
CA ILE A 20 -4.37 0.85 -23.83
C ILE A 20 -5.86 0.89 -24.21
N GLY A 21 -6.70 1.53 -23.40
CA GLY A 21 -8.14 1.60 -23.65
C GLY A 21 -8.88 0.27 -23.47
N ALA A 22 -8.28 -0.71 -22.77
CA ALA A 22 -8.92 -2.01 -22.52
C ALA A 22 -10.12 -1.93 -21.55
N VAL A 23 -10.30 -0.76 -20.92
CA VAL A 23 -11.42 -0.46 -20.03
C VAL A 23 -11.95 0.94 -20.35
N GLU A 24 -13.27 1.06 -20.43
CA GLU A 24 -13.92 2.34 -20.74
C GLU A 24 -14.20 3.18 -19.49
N THR A 25 -14.34 2.54 -18.32
CA THR A 25 -14.73 3.21 -17.08
C THR A 25 -13.88 2.79 -15.89
N VAL A 26 -13.73 3.72 -14.95
CA VAL A 26 -13.00 3.46 -13.68
C VAL A 26 -13.69 2.38 -12.85
N ARG A 27 -15.03 2.28 -12.92
CA ARG A 27 -15.81 1.21 -12.29
C ARG A 27 -15.44 -0.16 -12.85
N HIS A 28 -15.37 -0.29 -14.17
CA HIS A 28 -14.96 -1.55 -14.81
C HIS A 28 -13.52 -1.94 -14.41
N LEU A 29 -12.61 -0.97 -14.42
CA LEU A 29 -11.22 -1.15 -13.98
C LEU A 29 -11.12 -1.63 -12.52
N ALA A 30 -11.93 -1.06 -11.63
CA ALA A 30 -11.98 -1.42 -10.22
C ALA A 30 -12.41 -2.88 -10.00
N VAL A 31 -13.38 -3.36 -10.78
CA VAL A 31 -13.84 -4.76 -10.77
C VAL A 31 -12.73 -5.70 -11.22
N ILE A 32 -12.06 -5.42 -12.35
CA ILE A 32 -10.98 -6.25 -12.89
C ILE A 32 -9.80 -6.36 -11.91
N VAL A 33 -9.37 -5.23 -11.34
CA VAL A 33 -8.20 -5.17 -10.45
C VAL A 33 -8.53 -5.64 -9.02
N GLY A 34 -9.81 -5.77 -8.67
CA GLY A 34 -10.26 -6.17 -7.34
C GLY A 34 -9.99 -5.08 -6.29
N ARG A 35 -10.31 -3.82 -6.62
CA ARG A 35 -10.15 -2.64 -5.76
C ARG A 35 -11.41 -1.80 -5.75
N THR A 36 -11.51 -0.88 -4.80
CA THR A 36 -12.63 0.08 -4.78
C THR A 36 -12.38 1.18 -5.80
N GLU A 37 -13.45 1.72 -6.37
CA GLU A 37 -13.38 2.78 -7.37
C GLU A 37 -12.62 4.01 -6.85
N ARG A 38 -12.88 4.41 -5.59
CA ARG A 38 -12.12 5.47 -4.89
C ARG A 38 -10.60 5.24 -4.89
N THR A 39 -10.16 3.99 -4.74
CA THR A 39 -8.73 3.65 -4.76
C THR A 39 -8.13 3.86 -6.15
N ILE A 40 -8.86 3.45 -7.20
CA ILE A 40 -8.41 3.60 -8.59
C ILE A 40 -8.37 5.07 -8.98
N HIS A 41 -9.42 5.86 -8.70
CA HIS A 41 -9.43 7.31 -8.92
C HIS A 41 -8.22 7.98 -8.29
N ARG A 42 -7.95 7.69 -7.01
CA ARG A 42 -6.77 8.21 -6.31
C ARG A 42 -5.45 7.81 -6.96
N TRP A 43 -5.32 6.58 -7.46
CA TRP A 43 -4.10 6.14 -8.16
C TRP A 43 -3.92 6.85 -9.50
N LEU A 44 -5.00 6.99 -10.29
CA LEU A 44 -4.97 7.73 -11.55
C LEU A 44 -4.63 9.21 -11.31
N GLU A 45 -5.18 9.82 -10.27
CA GLU A 45 -4.87 11.20 -9.87
C GLU A 45 -3.38 11.36 -9.50
N ILE A 46 -2.84 10.50 -8.63
CA ILE A 46 -1.40 10.52 -8.28
C ILE A 46 -0.53 10.36 -9.54
N TYR A 47 -0.89 9.44 -10.43
CA TYR A 47 -0.15 9.25 -11.67
C TYR A 47 -0.19 10.49 -12.57
N ARG A 48 -1.37 11.11 -12.73
CA ARG A 48 -1.55 12.32 -13.56
C ARG A 48 -0.77 13.51 -13.02
N HIS A 49 -0.66 13.66 -11.70
CA HIS A 49 0.01 14.80 -11.08
C HIS A 49 1.51 14.59 -10.82
N SER A 50 1.94 13.36 -10.53
CA SER A 50 3.29 13.09 -10.00
C SER A 50 4.02 11.94 -10.70
N GLY A 51 3.40 11.32 -11.71
CA GLY A 51 4.01 10.24 -12.48
C GLY A 51 4.06 8.89 -11.77
N ILE A 52 4.76 7.95 -12.39
CA ILE A 52 4.77 6.54 -11.96
C ILE A 52 5.60 6.31 -10.69
N GLU A 53 6.67 7.07 -10.49
CA GLU A 53 7.56 6.93 -9.33
C GLU A 53 6.80 7.19 -8.03
N GLU A 54 6.07 8.32 -7.96
CA GLU A 54 5.27 8.66 -6.79
C GLU A 54 4.07 7.71 -6.63
N LEU A 55 3.48 7.22 -7.73
CA LEU A 55 2.45 6.20 -7.65
C LEU A 55 2.98 4.92 -6.99
N LEU A 56 4.18 4.46 -7.35
CA LEU A 56 4.74 3.21 -6.85
C LEU A 56 5.39 3.33 -5.47
N LYS A 57 5.78 4.55 -5.07
CA LYS A 57 6.37 4.83 -3.77
C LYS A 57 5.56 4.24 -2.61
N GLU A 58 6.25 3.52 -1.74
CA GLU A 58 5.67 3.06 -0.49
C GLU A 58 5.60 4.22 0.49
N LYS A 59 4.38 4.64 0.83
CA LYS A 59 4.22 5.65 1.89
C LYS A 59 4.66 5.05 3.22
N PRO A 60 5.43 5.80 4.02
CA PRO A 60 5.78 5.38 5.36
C PRO A 60 4.50 5.08 6.15
N LYS A 61 4.56 4.10 7.05
CA LYS A 61 3.43 3.72 7.89
C LYS A 61 3.07 4.90 8.80
N THR A 62 2.05 5.67 8.39
CA THR A 62 1.45 6.74 9.20
C THR A 62 0.52 6.10 10.24
N GLY A 63 1.12 5.42 11.21
CA GLY A 63 0.44 4.97 12.42
C GLY A 63 0.67 5.94 13.56
N ARG A 64 -0.04 5.75 14.67
CA ARG A 64 0.28 6.45 15.93
C ARG A 64 1.77 6.20 16.23
N PRO A 65 2.58 7.25 16.44
CA PRO A 65 3.98 7.06 16.80
C PRO A 65 4.07 6.17 18.04
N LYS A 66 5.05 5.28 18.06
CA LYS A 66 5.26 4.40 19.21
C LYS A 66 5.50 5.27 20.44
N LYS A 67 4.73 5.03 21.51
CA LYS A 67 4.92 5.73 22.79
C LYS A 67 6.28 5.40 23.42
N LEU A 68 6.83 4.23 23.10
CA LEU A 68 8.10 3.77 23.60
C LEU A 68 9.24 4.33 22.76
N LYS A 69 10.24 4.91 23.44
CA LYS A 69 11.52 5.26 22.84
C LYS A 69 12.27 3.99 22.45
N ILE A 70 13.14 4.09 21.44
CA ILE A 70 13.94 2.97 20.92
C ILE A 70 14.74 2.29 22.04
N GLU A 71 15.31 3.08 22.94
CA GLU A 71 16.07 2.63 24.11
C GLU A 71 15.23 1.75 25.05
N GLN A 72 13.96 2.12 25.29
CA GLN A 72 13.05 1.37 26.15
C GLN A 72 12.70 0.01 25.51
N VAL A 73 12.50 -0.01 24.19
CA VAL A 73 12.26 -1.26 23.45
C VAL A 73 13.49 -2.16 23.53
N ALA A 74 14.69 -1.61 23.32
CA ALA A 74 15.95 -2.35 23.42
C ALA A 74 16.15 -2.96 24.81
N PHE A 75 15.92 -2.18 25.87
CA PHE A 75 15.96 -2.65 27.25
C PHE A 75 15.00 -3.80 27.51
N ILE A 76 13.73 -3.67 27.11
CA ILE A 76 12.72 -4.71 27.28
C ILE A 76 13.11 -5.99 26.51
N THR A 77 13.56 -5.86 25.25
CA THR A 77 14.00 -7.03 24.46
C THR A 77 15.21 -7.74 25.06
N THR A 78 16.12 -6.99 25.68
CA THR A 78 17.30 -7.56 26.34
C THR A 78 16.90 -8.30 27.62
N ARG A 79 15.92 -7.78 28.37
CA ARG A 79 15.36 -8.43 29.56
C ARG A 79 14.60 -9.72 29.22
N ILE A 80 13.75 -9.70 28.21
CA ILE A 80 12.96 -10.89 27.81
C ILE A 80 13.87 -12.05 27.39
N LYS A 81 15.02 -11.76 26.77
CA LYS A 81 15.99 -12.79 26.34
C LYS A 81 16.80 -13.42 27.48
N ARG A 82 16.80 -12.84 28.68
CA ARG A 82 17.46 -13.45 29.85
C ARG A 82 16.48 -14.42 30.52
N PRO A 83 16.76 -15.74 30.54
CA PRO A 83 15.91 -16.69 31.23
C PRO A 83 16.02 -16.46 32.74
N GLY A 84 14.88 -16.32 33.43
CA GLY A 84 14.82 -16.13 34.88
C GLY A 84 13.75 -15.17 35.41
N TRP A 85 12.85 -14.67 34.57
CA TRP A 85 11.75 -13.76 34.96
C TRP A 85 10.37 -14.23 34.45
N ILE A 86 10.17 -15.55 34.42
CA ILE A 86 8.86 -16.23 34.53
C ILE A 86 9.10 -17.48 35.35
#